data_AF-E0VLT5-F1
#
_entry.id   AF-E0VLT5-F1
#
_cell.length_a   1.000
_cell.length_b   1.000
_cell.length_c   1.000
_cell.angle_alpha   90.00
_cell.angle_beta   90.00
_cell.angle_gamma   90.00
#
_symmetry.space_group_name_H-M   'P 1'
#
loop_
_entity.id
_entity.type
_entity.pdbx_description
1 polymer ?
#
loop_
_entity_poly.entity_id
_entity_poly.type
_entity_poly.pdbx_seq_one_letter_code
_entity_poly.pdbx_strand_id
1 'polypeptide(L)'
;MSLTCLQSKNLTKPETWPTIFSTFHTEAKSCLFMKQLTTNCISTILYLRKVFPDNYFELVNCDEVTFYLLKFENQNKNIDYVEKWLLGAFDAIEKKYLFKMCNEAISNFNNLPAQYTLSVRLSYYENTPTNTKLEDIKTGKSIDHLIPKDKTSTHIAY
;
A
#
# COMPACT_ATOMS: atom_id res chain seq x y z
N MET A 1 -16.36 2.64 -1.38
CA MET A 1 -15.70 2.54 -0.06
C MET A 1 -14.77 3.76 0.06
N SER A 2 -14.95 4.63 1.08
CA SER A 2 -14.13 5.85 1.24
C SER A 2 -12.75 5.53 1.82
N LEU A 3 -11.67 6.21 1.43
CA LEU A 3 -10.33 5.94 1.99
C LEU A 3 -10.26 6.20 3.50
N THR A 4 -11.09 7.10 4.02
CA THR A 4 -11.20 7.35 5.46
C THR A 4 -11.67 6.14 6.25
N CYS A 5 -12.29 5.13 5.63
CA CYS A 5 -12.65 3.89 6.32
C CYS A 5 -11.50 2.87 6.38
N LEU A 6 -10.45 3.07 5.57
CA LEU A 6 -9.23 2.26 5.58
C LEU A 6 -8.18 2.84 6.53
N GLN A 7 -8.40 4.06 6.99
CA GLN A 7 -7.65 4.70 8.07
C GLN A 7 -8.39 4.47 9.38
N SER A 8 -7.66 4.25 10.47
CA SER A 8 -8.27 4.17 11.79
C SER A 8 -8.81 5.55 12.18
N LYS A 9 -9.99 5.58 12.82
CA LYS A 9 -10.75 6.83 13.04
C LYS A 9 -10.23 7.58 14.27
N ASN A 10 -9.76 8.83 14.09
CA ASN A 10 -9.47 9.87 15.11
C ASN A 10 -8.88 9.36 16.44
N LEU A 11 -7.56 9.44 16.60
CA LEU A 11 -6.88 8.67 17.65
C LEU A 11 -5.99 9.50 18.55
N THR A 12 -6.47 9.66 19.77
CA THR A 12 -5.79 10.38 20.86
C THR A 12 -5.01 9.45 21.80
N LYS A 13 -4.92 8.15 21.48
CA LYS A 13 -4.26 7.11 22.29
C LYS A 13 -3.34 6.22 21.43
N PRO A 14 -2.30 5.60 22.00
CA PRO A 14 -1.51 4.59 21.30
C PRO A 14 -2.43 3.45 20.87
N GLU A 15 -2.42 3.15 19.57
CA GLU A 15 -3.20 2.09 18.97
C GLU A 15 -2.44 0.78 18.97
N THR A 16 -3.21 -0.30 19.02
CA THR A 16 -2.70 -1.65 18.82
C THR A 16 -2.83 -2.05 17.35
N TRP A 17 -1.94 -2.91 16.87
CA TRP A 17 -1.95 -3.44 15.49
C TRP A 17 -3.34 -3.77 14.91
N PRO A 18 -4.24 -4.48 15.62
CA PRO A 18 -5.56 -4.84 15.09
C PRO A 18 -6.48 -3.65 14.83
N THR A 19 -6.17 -2.48 15.39
CA THR A 19 -6.98 -1.27 15.24
C THR A 19 -6.65 -0.54 13.94
N ILE A 20 -5.39 -0.59 13.51
CA ILE A 20 -4.92 0.01 12.24
C ILE A 20 -5.05 -0.98 11.10
N PHE A 21 -4.74 -2.25 11.36
CA PHE A 21 -4.69 -3.30 10.36
C PHE A 21 -5.64 -4.44 10.70
N SER A 22 -6.49 -4.78 9.74
CA SER A 22 -7.38 -5.93 9.85
C SER A 22 -6.60 -7.25 9.92
N THR A 23 -7.12 -8.22 10.67
CA THR A 23 -6.56 -9.58 10.74
C THR A 23 -6.80 -10.33 9.43
N PHE A 24 -5.77 -10.98 8.88
CA PHE A 24 -5.76 -11.44 7.48
C PHE A 24 -6.06 -12.94 7.28
N HIS A 25 -6.89 -13.55 8.13
CA HIS A 25 -7.14 -15.01 8.09
C HIS A 25 -7.97 -15.52 6.90
N THR A 26 -8.50 -14.62 6.07
CA THR A 26 -9.25 -14.97 4.85
C THR A 26 -8.75 -14.13 3.68
N GLU A 27 -8.96 -14.59 2.45
CA GLU A 27 -8.56 -13.86 1.25
C GLU A 27 -9.13 -12.43 1.21
N ALA A 28 -10.42 -12.27 1.51
CA ALA A 28 -11.07 -10.96 1.56
C ALA A 28 -10.44 -10.03 2.62
N LYS A 29 -10.08 -10.58 3.78
CA LYS A 29 -9.41 -9.80 4.83
C LYS A 29 -7.94 -9.52 4.52
N SER A 30 -7.25 -10.44 3.84
CA SER A 30 -5.90 -10.20 3.34
C SER A 30 -5.89 -9.08 2.29
N CYS A 31 -6.87 -9.07 1.38
CA CYS A 31 -7.08 -7.97 0.45
C CYS A 31 -7.30 -6.64 1.18
N LEU A 32 -8.18 -6.61 2.19
CA LEU A 32 -8.41 -5.43 3.02
C LEU A 32 -7.12 -4.96 3.71
N PHE A 33 -6.39 -5.87 4.34
CA PHE A 33 -5.10 -5.60 4.98
C PHE A 33 -4.11 -4.97 3.99
N MET A 34 -3.97 -5.50 2.78
CA MET A 34 -3.06 -4.97 1.77
C MET A 34 -3.44 -3.54 1.33
N LYS A 35 -4.73 -3.22 1.25
CA LYS A 35 -5.18 -1.85 0.95
C LYS A 35 -4.88 -0.89 2.09
N GLN A 36 -5.11 -1.32 3.33
CA GLN A 36 -4.76 -0.54 4.52
C GLN A 36 -3.26 -0.28 4.54
N LEU A 37 -2.42 -1.32 4.41
CA LEU A 37 -0.96 -1.20 4.37
C LEU A 37 -0.48 -0.26 3.27
N THR A 38 -1.01 -0.42 2.05
CA THR A 38 -0.66 0.43 0.91
C THR A 38 -0.98 1.90 1.18
N THR A 39 -2.16 2.19 1.74
CA THR A 39 -2.57 3.56 2.11
C THR A 39 -1.61 4.16 3.15
N ASN A 40 -1.29 3.40 4.19
CA ASN A 40 -0.43 3.82 5.31
C ASN A 40 1.01 4.09 4.84
N CYS A 41 1.58 3.20 4.02
CA CYS A 41 2.91 3.36 3.44
C CYS A 41 2.99 4.60 2.54
N ILE A 42 2.02 4.78 1.64
CA ILE A 42 1.99 5.94 0.74
C ILE A 42 1.88 7.23 1.53
N SER A 43 0.99 7.28 2.52
CA SER A 43 0.83 8.45 3.39
C SER A 43 2.14 8.80 4.13
N THR A 44 2.81 7.78 4.69
CA THR A 44 4.05 7.98 5.43
C THR A 44 5.16 8.52 4.53
N ILE A 45 5.24 8.02 3.30
CA ILE A 45 6.24 8.49 2.33
C ILE A 45 5.93 9.90 1.85
N LEU A 46 4.66 10.23 1.59
CA LEU A 46 4.26 11.59 1.22
C LEU A 46 4.63 12.60 2.31
N TYR A 47 4.52 12.21 3.58
CA TYR A 47 4.98 13.02 4.72
C TYR A 47 6.50 13.16 4.75
N LEU A 48 7.25 12.04 4.70
CA LEU A 48 8.71 12.05 4.77
C LEU A 48 9.35 12.85 3.62
N ARG A 49 8.67 12.91 2.48
CA ARG A 49 9.10 13.68 1.30
C ARG A 49 8.61 15.12 1.28
N LYS A 50 7.82 15.53 2.28
CA LYS A 50 7.22 16.86 2.36
C LYS A 50 6.46 17.23 1.08
N VAL A 51 5.78 16.24 0.47
CA VAL A 51 4.91 16.47 -0.70
C VAL A 51 3.72 17.32 -0.31
N PHE A 52 3.19 17.09 0.89
CA PHE A 52 2.18 17.92 1.52
C PHE A 52 2.73 18.52 2.83
N PRO A 53 2.25 19.69 3.25
CA PRO A 53 2.58 20.23 4.56
C PRO A 53 2.08 19.35 5.71
N ASP A 54 2.70 19.49 6.88
CA ASP A 54 2.49 18.59 8.01
C ASP A 54 1.05 18.61 8.57
N ASN A 55 0.32 19.71 8.39
CA ASN A 55 -1.07 19.83 8.83
C ASN A 55 -2.05 18.88 8.09
N TYR A 56 -1.66 18.38 6.92
CA TYR A 56 -2.42 17.40 6.16
C TYR A 56 -2.27 15.97 6.66
N PHE A 57 -1.40 15.74 7.66
CA PHE A 57 -1.17 14.42 8.22
C PHE A 57 -1.68 14.30 9.66
N GLU A 58 -2.02 13.08 10.04
CA GLU A 58 -2.29 12.65 11.40
C GLU A 58 -1.22 11.63 11.81
N LEU A 59 -0.70 11.77 13.02
CA LEU A 59 0.27 10.83 13.57
C LEU A 59 -0.48 9.71 14.27
N VAL A 60 -0.21 8.47 13.92
CA VAL A 60 -0.79 7.30 14.58
C VAL A 60 0.33 6.41 15.09
N ASN A 61 0.37 6.20 16.40
CA ASN A 61 1.32 5.29 17.03
C ASN A 61 0.69 3.89 17.12
N CYS A 62 1.32 2.93 16.46
CA CYS A 62 0.98 1.52 16.49
C CYS A 62 2.06 0.76 17.26
N ASP A 63 1.79 0.38 18.50
CA ASP A 63 2.79 -0.30 19.34
C ASP A 63 4.14 0.49 19.38
N GLU A 64 5.19 -0.01 18.71
CA GLU A 64 6.52 0.63 18.60
C GLU A 64 6.75 1.41 17.29
N VAL A 65 5.79 1.41 16.37
CA VAL A 65 5.90 2.00 15.03
C VAL A 65 4.96 3.20 14.90
N THR A 66 5.47 4.31 14.36
CA THR A 66 4.68 5.51 14.09
C THR A 66 4.38 5.64 12.60
N PHE A 67 3.09 5.79 12.26
CA PHE A 67 2.62 6.06 10.91
C PHE A 67 2.18 7.52 10.77
N TYR A 68 2.38 8.09 9.58
CA TYR A 68 1.83 9.39 9.22
C TYR A 68 0.71 9.17 8.20
N LEU A 69 -0.53 9.42 8.60
CA LEU A 69 -1.73 9.18 7.79
C LEU A 69 -2.16 10.46 7.10
N LEU A 70 -2.33 10.42 5.78
CA LEU A 70 -2.80 11.57 5.01
C LEU A 70 -4.30 11.75 5.22
N LYS A 71 -4.73 12.93 5.66
CA LYS A 71 -6.15 13.24 5.87
C LYS A 71 -6.85 13.50 4.53
N PHE A 72 -7.59 12.51 4.03
CA PHE A 72 -8.31 12.59 2.75
C PHE A 72 -9.54 13.51 2.79
N GLU A 73 -10.02 13.91 3.97
CA GLU A 73 -11.19 14.80 4.11
C GLU A 73 -10.86 16.29 3.90
N ASN A 74 -9.60 16.63 3.62
CA ASN A 74 -9.22 18.00 3.31
C ASN A 74 -9.71 18.38 1.91
N GLN A 75 -10.33 19.57 1.78
CA GLN A 75 -10.83 20.13 0.50
C GLN A 75 -9.70 20.56 -0.47
N ASN A 76 -8.62 19.79 -0.55
CA ASN A 76 -7.48 20.06 -1.42
C ASN A 76 -7.51 19.12 -2.63
N LYS A 77 -7.62 19.70 -3.83
CA LYS A 77 -7.66 18.97 -5.10
C LYS A 77 -6.49 18.00 -5.29
N ASN A 78 -5.32 18.31 -4.73
CA ASN A 78 -4.14 17.44 -4.84
C ASN A 78 -4.30 16.15 -4.02
N ILE A 79 -5.00 16.22 -2.89
CA ILE A 79 -5.31 15.06 -2.07
C ILE A 79 -6.41 14.21 -2.74
N ASP A 80 -7.38 14.86 -3.40
CA ASP A 80 -8.38 14.15 -4.20
C ASP A 80 -7.75 13.29 -5.31
N TYR A 81 -6.64 13.74 -5.91
CA TYR A 81 -5.91 12.94 -6.90
C TYR A 81 -5.26 11.71 -6.28
N VAL A 82 -4.60 11.87 -5.12
CA VAL A 82 -4.02 10.74 -4.37
C VAL A 82 -5.11 9.75 -3.99
N GLU A 83 -6.28 10.25 -3.56
CA GLU A 83 -7.42 9.40 -3.24
C GLU A 83 -7.89 8.60 -4.45
N LYS A 84 -8.09 9.25 -5.60
CA LYS A 84 -8.50 8.58 -6.84
C LYS A 84 -7.49 7.52 -7.31
N TRP A 85 -6.20 7.79 -7.20
CA TRP A 85 -5.15 6.82 -7.56
C TRP A 85 -5.18 5.60 -6.66
N LEU A 86 -5.35 5.79 -5.34
CA LEU A 86 -5.49 4.69 -4.39
C LEU A 86 -6.77 3.88 -4.64
N LEU A 87 -7.90 4.54 -4.90
CA LEU A 87 -9.16 3.87 -5.22
C LEU A 87 -9.06 3.02 -6.49
N GLY A 88 -8.44 3.56 -7.56
CA GLY A 88 -8.16 2.80 -8.78
C GLY A 88 -7.24 1.60 -8.52
N ALA A 89 -6.22 1.78 -7.69
CA ALA A 89 -5.34 0.68 -7.30
C ALA A 89 -6.06 -0.38 -6.46
N PHE A 90 -7.05 -0.02 -5.64
CA PHE A 90 -7.78 -0.98 -4.80
C PHE A 90 -8.74 -1.83 -5.60
N ASP A 91 -9.40 -1.25 -6.60
CA ASP A 91 -10.09 -2.03 -7.63
C ASP A 91 -9.10 -2.98 -8.33
N ALA A 92 -7.88 -2.50 -8.56
CA ALA A 92 -6.80 -3.30 -9.14
C ALA A 92 -6.32 -4.47 -8.29
N ILE A 93 -6.28 -4.28 -6.98
CA ILE A 93 -5.95 -5.33 -6.03
C ILE A 93 -7.07 -6.37 -5.93
N GLU A 94 -8.33 -5.93 -5.88
CA GLU A 94 -9.49 -6.82 -5.76
C GLU A 94 -9.62 -7.77 -6.94
N LYS A 95 -9.44 -7.29 -8.17
CA LYS A 95 -9.52 -8.15 -9.37
C LYS A 95 -8.19 -8.81 -9.72
N LYS A 96 -7.19 -8.76 -8.82
CA LYS A 96 -5.89 -9.44 -8.93
C LYS A 96 -5.03 -9.09 -10.16
N TYR A 97 -5.16 -7.86 -10.69
CA TYR A 97 -4.38 -7.41 -11.85
C TYR A 97 -3.29 -6.40 -11.50
N LEU A 98 -3.25 -5.91 -10.25
CA LEU A 98 -2.17 -5.04 -9.81
C LEU A 98 -0.95 -5.85 -9.41
N PHE A 99 0.03 -5.95 -10.28
CA PHE A 99 1.30 -6.62 -9.96
C PHE A 99 2.31 -5.69 -9.26
N LYS A 100 2.34 -4.41 -9.64
CA LYS A 100 3.30 -3.43 -9.13
C LYS A 100 2.69 -2.04 -9.13
N MET A 101 2.88 -1.31 -8.03
CA MET A 101 2.64 0.13 -7.96
C MET A 101 3.95 0.84 -7.68
N CYS A 102 4.20 1.96 -8.37
CA CYS A 102 5.35 2.83 -8.12
C CYS A 102 4.87 4.24 -7.76
N ASN A 103 5.40 4.80 -6.68
CA ASN A 103 5.36 6.24 -6.43
C ASN A 103 6.73 6.81 -6.76
N GLU A 104 6.77 7.69 -7.76
CA GLU A 104 7.97 8.34 -8.24
C GLU A 104 7.89 9.83 -7.94
N ALA A 105 8.82 10.31 -7.12
CA ALA A 105 8.97 11.73 -6.83
C ALA A 105 10.24 12.23 -7.52
N ILE A 106 10.06 13.20 -8.40
CA ILE A 106 11.14 13.89 -9.10
C ILE A 106 11.17 15.31 -8.55
N SER A 107 12.14 15.61 -7.70
CA SER A 107 12.38 16.98 -7.25
C SER A 107 13.62 17.55 -7.92
N ASN A 108 13.50 18.74 -8.49
CA ASN A 108 14.62 19.53 -8.96
C ASN A 108 15.04 20.47 -7.83
N PHE A 109 15.69 19.92 -6.79
CA PHE A 109 16.23 20.75 -5.72
C PHE A 109 17.65 21.19 -6.12
N ASN A 110 17.89 22.50 -6.19
CA ASN A 110 19.18 23.09 -6.56
C ASN A 110 19.76 22.61 -7.91
N ASN A 111 18.93 22.41 -8.94
CA ASN A 111 19.33 21.87 -10.26
C ASN A 111 19.94 20.46 -10.20
N LEU A 112 19.74 19.71 -9.12
CA LEU A 112 20.05 18.30 -9.02
C LEU A 112 18.73 17.52 -9.03
N PRO A 113 18.49 16.64 -10.00
CA PRO A 113 17.31 15.79 -9.99
C PRO A 113 17.48 14.75 -8.87
N ALA A 114 16.74 14.93 -7.77
CA ALA A 114 16.60 13.90 -6.77
C ALA A 114 15.39 13.04 -7.15
N GLN A 115 15.66 11.90 -7.76
CA GLN A 115 14.67 10.92 -8.15
C GLN A 115 14.58 9.86 -7.06
N TYR A 116 13.36 9.55 -6.65
CA TYR A 116 13.15 8.39 -5.79
C TYR A 116 11.90 7.63 -6.21
N THR A 117 12.02 6.31 -6.18
CA THR A 117 10.93 5.40 -6.47
C THR A 117 10.66 4.52 -5.25
N LEU A 118 9.43 4.54 -4.75
CA LEU A 118 8.92 3.45 -3.92
C LEU A 118 8.13 2.51 -4.82
N SER A 119 8.49 1.22 -4.84
CA SER A 119 7.67 0.21 -5.50
C SER A 119 7.08 -0.79 -4.52
N VAL A 120 5.76 -0.97 -4.57
CA VAL A 120 5.05 -2.07 -3.91
C VAL A 120 4.76 -3.13 -4.96
N ARG A 121 5.28 -4.34 -4.76
CA ARG A 121 5.00 -5.51 -5.62
C ARG A 121 4.03 -6.43 -4.90
N LEU A 122 2.98 -6.86 -5.60
CA LEU A 122 1.95 -7.74 -5.09
C LEU A 122 2.07 -9.11 -5.76
N SER A 123 1.94 -10.16 -4.95
CA SER A 123 1.83 -11.53 -5.41
C SER A 123 0.51 -12.09 -4.94
N TYR A 124 -0.25 -12.69 -5.86
CA TYR A 124 -1.51 -13.36 -5.56
C TYR A 124 -1.28 -14.86 -5.51
N TYR A 125 -1.66 -15.47 -4.40
CA TYR A 125 -1.64 -16.91 -4.26
C TYR A 125 -3.07 -17.41 -4.48
N GLU A 126 -3.25 -18.32 -5.43
CA GLU A 126 -4.48 -19.11 -5.49
C GLU A 126 -4.45 -20.14 -4.36
N ASN A 127 -5.62 -20.61 -3.93
CA ASN A 127 -5.73 -21.69 -2.95
C ASN A 127 -5.08 -22.97 -3.51
N THR A 128 -3.77 -23.09 -3.37
CA THR A 128 -3.11 -24.40 -3.41
C THR A 128 -3.69 -25.21 -2.26
N PRO A 129 -4.01 -26.50 -2.46
CA PRO A 129 -4.44 -27.36 -1.37
C PRO A 129 -3.43 -27.24 -0.24
N THR A 130 -3.93 -27.06 0.98
CA THR A 130 -3.30 -26.58 2.23
C THR A 130 -2.06 -27.36 2.73
N ASN A 131 -1.36 -28.11 1.89
CA ASN A 131 -0.25 -28.98 2.26
C ASN A 131 1.13 -28.53 1.74
N THR A 132 1.26 -27.39 1.05
CA THR A 132 2.60 -26.86 0.71
C THR A 132 3.13 -25.95 1.82
N LYS A 133 3.62 -26.63 2.86
CA LYS A 133 4.70 -26.25 3.78
C LYS A 133 4.83 -24.77 4.17
N LEU A 134 4.24 -24.46 5.32
CA LEU A 134 4.60 -23.37 6.24
C LEU A 134 6.11 -23.32 6.63
N GLU A 135 6.91 -24.27 6.18
CA GLU A 135 8.33 -24.45 6.48
C GLU A 135 9.21 -23.53 5.60
N ASP A 136 8.78 -23.19 4.38
CA ASP A 136 9.58 -22.42 3.43
C ASP A 136 9.56 -20.90 3.70
N ILE A 137 8.51 -20.40 4.38
CA ILE A 137 8.40 -18.99 4.80
C ILE A 137 9.37 -18.69 5.97
N LYS A 138 9.70 -19.69 6.79
CA LYS A 138 10.59 -19.53 7.96
C LYS A 138 12.07 -19.52 7.61
N THR A 139 12.45 -19.93 6.41
CA THR A 139 13.87 -20.08 6.01
C THR A 139 14.39 -18.95 5.13
N GLY A 140 13.60 -17.91 4.87
CA GLY A 140 14.05 -16.73 4.09
C GLY A 140 14.49 -17.07 2.65
N LYS A 141 14.08 -18.24 2.13
CA LYS A 141 14.37 -18.62 0.75
C LYS A 141 13.51 -17.81 -0.20
N SER A 142 14.13 -17.29 -1.26
CA SER A 142 13.45 -16.49 -2.28
C SER A 142 12.30 -17.27 -2.90
N ILE A 143 11.09 -16.71 -2.79
CA ILE A 143 9.82 -17.26 -3.27
C ILE A 143 9.58 -17.02 -4.77
N ASP A 144 10.63 -16.68 -5.54
CA ASP A 144 10.58 -16.47 -7.00
C ASP A 144 10.04 -17.68 -7.78
N HIS A 145 10.09 -18.87 -7.19
CA HIS A 145 9.62 -20.13 -7.75
C HIS A 145 8.11 -20.38 -7.50
N LEU A 146 7.47 -19.59 -6.63
CA LEU A 146 6.02 -19.61 -6.41
C LEU A 146 5.29 -18.59 -7.29
N ILE A 147 6.01 -17.73 -8.02
CA ILE A 147 5.44 -16.85 -9.04
C ILE A 147 5.14 -17.72 -10.27
N PRO A 148 3.87 -17.85 -10.70
CA PRO A 148 3.56 -18.54 -11.95
C PRO A 148 4.30 -17.85 -13.09
N LYS A 149 5.25 -18.56 -13.70
CA LYS A 149 5.85 -18.11 -14.95
C LYS A 149 4.81 -18.30 -16.05
N ASP A 150 4.43 -17.17 -16.64
CA ASP A 150 3.77 -17.02 -17.94
C ASP A 150 2.23 -16.87 -17.95
N LYS A 151 1.77 -15.66 -18.31
CA LYS A 151 1.19 -15.37 -19.64
C LYS A 151 1.55 -13.95 -20.04
N THR A 152 2.76 -13.78 -20.59
CA THR A 152 3.04 -12.69 -21.52
C THR A 152 2.18 -12.90 -22.76
N SER A 153 1.01 -12.26 -22.82
CA SER A 153 0.30 -12.08 -24.08
C SER A 153 0.54 -10.66 -24.57
N THR A 154 1.57 -10.54 -25.38
CA THR A 154 1.77 -9.48 -26.37
C THR A 154 0.48 -9.25 -27.16
N HIS A 155 -0.16 -8.10 -26.96
CA HIS A 155 -0.81 -7.37 -28.06
C HIS A 155 -0.63 -5.88 -27.79
N ILE A 156 0.53 -5.38 -28.23
CA ILE A 156 0.68 -3.98 -28.63
C ILE A 156 -0.02 -3.90 -29.99
N ALA A 157 -1.16 -3.23 -30.06
CA ALA A 157 -1.71 -2.75 -31.32
C ALA A 157 -1.36 -1.27 -31.41
N TYR A 158 -0.75 -0.91 -32.53
CA TYR A 158 -0.28 0.43 -32.92
C TYR A 158 -1.41 1.46 -32.93
#